data_AF-A0A2V6Q4A9-F1
#
_entry.id   AF-A0A2V6Q4A9-F1
#
_cell.length_a   1.000
_cell.length_b   1.000
_cell.length_c   1.000
_cell.angle_alpha   90.00
_cell.angle_beta   90.00
_cell.angle_gamma   90.00
#
_symmetry.space_group_name_H-M   'P 1'
#
loop_
_entity.id
_entity.type
_entity.pdbx_description
1 polymer ?
#
loop_
_entity_poly.entity_id
_entity_poly.type
_entity_poly.pdbx_seq_one_letter_code
_entity_poly.pdbx_strand_id
1 'polypeptide(L)'
;MTFRTTRASRTSRSPCRTPSASAGRTRRWRSGSIAAPDLEAERLGRLEETLGYRFRDRALLIRALTHSSFANEHPPGSHHEKLALLGDAVLSLVVAEHLYGVDPDAGVGDLTSRRAEVVSGANLARWAAAVELGEALRLGRGEEQTGGRTRASILATTLEAVLGVVYLEAGLEGARMAIARLAGWGNGASAA
;
A
#
# COMPACT_ATOMS: atom_id res chain seq x y z
N MET A 1 48.96 39.64 -42.48
CA MET A 1 50.44 39.76 -42.53
C MET A 1 50.93 39.62 -41.08
N THR A 2 51.88 38.78 -40.68
CA THR A 2 52.83 37.83 -41.35
C THR A 2 52.75 36.46 -40.59
N PHE A 3 53.11 35.27 -41.12
CA PHE A 3 54.45 34.72 -41.43
C PHE A 3 55.50 34.97 -40.30
N ARG A 4 56.39 34.05 -39.83
CA ARG A 4 56.75 32.61 -40.06
C ARG A 4 57.80 32.22 -38.94
N THR A 5 58.34 31.01 -38.63
CA THR A 5 58.35 29.59 -39.10
C THR A 5 58.91 28.66 -37.98
N THR A 6 58.63 27.33 -37.98
CA THR A 6 59.46 26.22 -37.38
C THR A 6 59.67 26.18 -35.84
N ARG A 7 60.20 25.11 -35.19
CA ARG A 7 60.77 23.80 -35.60
C ARG A 7 60.39 22.68 -34.58
N ALA A 8 60.60 21.40 -34.93
CA ALA A 8 60.34 20.25 -34.06
C ALA A 8 61.60 19.44 -33.67
N SER A 9 61.54 18.81 -32.48
CA SER A 9 62.40 17.70 -32.01
C SER A 9 61.66 16.95 -30.89
N ARG A 10 61.16 15.72 -31.10
CA ARG A 10 61.83 14.40 -31.08
C ARG A 10 61.96 13.76 -29.68
N THR A 11 61.33 12.58 -29.57
CA THR A 11 61.73 11.40 -28.77
C THR A 11 61.92 11.52 -27.25
N SER A 12 60.98 10.93 -26.52
CA SER A 12 61.25 9.64 -25.86
C SER A 12 60.01 8.72 -25.92
N ARG A 13 60.21 7.41 -25.97
CA ARG A 13 59.15 6.39 -25.77
C ARG A 13 59.51 5.63 -24.50
N SER A 14 58.66 5.71 -23.48
CA SER A 14 58.74 4.86 -22.28
C SER A 14 57.63 3.81 -22.31
N PRO A 15 57.86 2.57 -21.83
CA PRO A 15 56.87 1.49 -21.98
C PRO A 15 55.64 1.73 -21.10
N CYS A 16 54.45 1.52 -21.66
CA CYS A 16 53.22 1.49 -20.89
C CYS A 16 53.22 0.23 -20.00
N ARG A 17 53.33 0.40 -18.68
CA ARG A 17 53.22 -0.73 -17.73
C ARG A 17 51.78 -1.21 -17.68
N THR A 18 51.58 -2.52 -17.83
CA THR A 18 50.27 -3.16 -17.68
C THR A 18 49.75 -3.00 -16.24
N PRO A 19 48.49 -2.61 -16.03
CA PRO A 19 47.87 -2.67 -14.72
C PRO A 19 47.74 -4.14 -14.29
N SER A 20 48.21 -4.49 -13.10
CA SER A 20 47.96 -5.81 -12.53
C SER A 20 46.50 -5.92 -12.11
N ALA A 21 45.84 -7.02 -12.51
CA ALA A 21 44.44 -7.27 -12.19
C ALA A 21 44.27 -7.66 -10.72
N SER A 22 44.22 -6.67 -9.81
CA SER A 22 43.66 -6.89 -8.48
C SER A 22 42.15 -7.12 -8.62
N ALA A 23 41.69 -8.31 -8.21
CA ALA A 23 40.30 -8.70 -8.36
C ALA A 23 39.39 -7.89 -7.42
N GLY A 24 38.96 -6.71 -7.89
CA GLY A 24 37.97 -5.88 -7.23
C GLY A 24 36.65 -6.64 -7.14
N ARG A 25 36.42 -7.28 -5.98
CA ARG A 25 35.16 -7.95 -5.65
C ARG A 25 34.00 -6.98 -5.84
N THR A 26 33.28 -7.15 -6.94
CA THR A 26 32.04 -6.43 -7.20
C THR A 26 31.04 -6.85 -6.13
N ARG A 27 30.89 -6.00 -5.09
CA ARG A 27 29.77 -6.08 -4.15
C ARG A 27 28.50 -5.82 -4.96
N ARG A 28 27.93 -6.90 -5.52
CA ARG A 28 26.65 -6.91 -6.21
C ARG A 28 25.56 -6.66 -5.18
N TRP A 29 25.33 -5.39 -4.86
CA TRP A 29 24.27 -4.95 -3.96
C TRP A 29 22.94 -5.53 -4.46
N ARG A 30 22.42 -6.53 -3.75
CA ARG A 30 21.02 -6.96 -3.88
C ARG A 30 20.17 -5.95 -3.11
N SER A 31 20.08 -4.73 -3.64
CA SER A 31 19.17 -3.70 -3.16
C SER A 31 17.75 -4.05 -3.61
N GLY A 32 16.92 -4.44 -2.65
CA GLY A 32 15.58 -4.95 -2.88
C GLY A 32 15.33 -6.12 -1.95
N SER A 33 14.53 -5.89 -0.91
CA SER A 33 13.99 -6.97 -0.10
C SER A 33 12.98 -7.72 -0.95
N ILE A 34 13.44 -8.81 -1.58
CA ILE A 34 12.55 -9.86 -2.04
C ILE A 34 12.09 -10.53 -0.74
N ALA A 35 10.91 -10.15 -0.24
CA ALA A 35 10.21 -10.99 0.70
C ALA A 35 10.09 -12.38 0.06
N ALA A 36 10.38 -13.44 0.82
CA ALA A 36 10.17 -14.78 0.28
C ALA A 36 8.72 -14.88 -0.22
N PRO A 37 8.46 -15.39 -1.43
CA PRO A 37 7.11 -15.36 -2.01
C PRO A 37 6.08 -16.06 -1.11
N ASP A 38 6.54 -17.02 -0.32
CA ASP A 38 5.79 -17.72 0.72
C ASP A 38 5.28 -16.76 1.81
N LEU A 39 6.10 -15.81 2.28
CA LEU A 39 5.73 -14.80 3.29
C LEU A 39 4.74 -13.76 2.75
N GLU A 40 4.86 -13.38 1.48
CA GLU A 40 3.89 -12.46 0.84
C GLU A 40 2.53 -13.17 0.66
N ALA A 41 2.54 -14.45 0.26
CA ALA A 41 1.35 -15.28 0.19
C ALA A 41 0.70 -15.52 1.57
N GLU A 42 1.50 -15.74 2.61
CA GLU A 42 1.04 -15.93 4.00
C GLU A 42 0.37 -14.67 4.56
N ARG A 43 0.96 -13.48 4.32
CA ARG A 43 0.39 -12.17 4.70
C ARG A 43 -0.93 -11.89 3.97
N LEU A 44 -0.98 -12.17 2.66
CA LEU A 44 -2.23 -12.09 1.90
C LEU A 44 -3.27 -13.09 2.44
N GLY A 45 -2.87 -14.31 2.78
CA GLY A 45 -3.76 -15.33 3.36
C GLY A 45 -4.49 -14.85 4.62
N ARG A 46 -3.77 -14.23 5.57
CA ARG A 46 -4.40 -13.67 6.80
C ARG A 46 -5.36 -12.52 6.51
N LEU A 47 -5.05 -11.66 5.54
CA LEU A 47 -5.93 -10.60 5.10
C LEU A 47 -7.21 -11.16 4.45
N GLU A 48 -7.07 -12.16 3.57
CA GLU A 48 -8.19 -12.84 2.93
C GLU A 48 -9.08 -13.61 3.92
N GLU A 49 -8.48 -14.25 4.92
CA GLU A 49 -9.19 -14.95 5.99
C GLU A 49 -9.98 -13.98 6.89
N THR A 50 -9.38 -12.87 7.32
CA THR A 50 -10.02 -11.95 8.28
C THR A 50 -11.13 -11.11 7.63
N LEU A 51 -10.95 -10.70 6.36
CA LEU A 51 -12.05 -10.13 5.56
C LEU A 51 -13.09 -11.20 5.16
N GLY A 52 -12.72 -12.49 5.25
CA GLY A 52 -13.45 -13.63 4.68
C GLY A 52 -13.76 -13.40 3.20
N TYR A 53 -12.78 -12.88 2.46
CA TYR A 53 -12.86 -12.53 1.06
C TYR A 53 -11.58 -12.91 0.32
N ARG A 54 -11.70 -13.60 -0.81
CA ARG A 54 -10.57 -14.01 -1.65
C ARG A 54 -10.51 -13.16 -2.92
N PHE A 55 -9.47 -12.33 -3.05
CA PHE A 55 -9.30 -11.41 -4.16
C PHE A 55 -9.02 -12.13 -5.48
N ARG A 56 -9.41 -11.54 -6.61
CA ARG A 56 -9.29 -12.15 -7.95
C ARG A 56 -8.13 -11.55 -8.74
N ASP A 57 -8.02 -10.23 -8.76
CA ASP A 57 -6.93 -9.48 -9.35
C ASP A 57 -5.88 -9.12 -8.28
N ARG A 58 -4.78 -9.89 -8.28
CA ARG A 58 -3.65 -9.64 -7.38
C ARG A 58 -2.93 -8.31 -7.69
N ALA A 59 -2.95 -7.82 -8.93
CA ALA A 59 -2.34 -6.52 -9.26
C ALA A 59 -3.17 -5.35 -8.71
N LEU A 60 -4.51 -5.48 -8.71
CA LEU A 60 -5.41 -4.50 -8.08
C LEU A 60 -5.23 -4.46 -6.56
N LEU A 61 -5.09 -5.61 -5.90
CA LEU A 61 -4.75 -5.70 -4.48
C LEU A 61 -3.36 -5.12 -4.17
N ILE A 62 -2.32 -5.48 -4.94
CA ILE A 62 -0.97 -4.93 -4.79
C ILE A 62 -0.98 -3.40 -4.92
N ARG A 63 -1.83 -2.84 -5.80
CA ARG A 63 -2.02 -1.39 -5.92
C ARG A 63 -2.66 -0.77 -4.67
N ALA A 64 -3.65 -1.41 -4.05
CA ALA A 64 -4.22 -0.96 -2.77
C ALA A 64 -3.20 -0.98 -1.63
N LEU A 65 -2.26 -1.93 -1.66
CA LEU A 65 -1.14 -2.05 -0.72
C LEU A 65 0.06 -1.13 -1.05
N THR A 66 -0.02 -0.33 -2.12
CA THR A 66 1.07 0.55 -2.57
C THR A 66 0.81 2.01 -2.21
N HIS A 67 1.62 2.54 -1.28
CA HIS A 67 1.63 3.95 -0.91
C HIS A 67 2.30 4.82 -1.97
N SER A 68 1.94 6.10 -2.05
CA SER A 68 2.50 7.06 -3.03
C SER A 68 4.03 7.16 -2.94
N SER A 69 4.62 7.09 -1.74
CA SER A 69 6.09 7.09 -1.58
C SER A 69 6.79 5.90 -2.24
N PHE A 70 6.16 4.73 -2.33
CA PHE A 70 6.72 3.60 -3.09
C PHE A 70 6.58 3.82 -4.59
N ALA A 71 5.41 4.28 -5.04
CA ALA A 71 5.14 4.55 -6.46
C ALA A 71 6.07 5.63 -7.05
N ASN A 72 6.38 6.66 -6.25
CA ASN A 72 7.31 7.73 -6.62
C ASN A 72 8.77 7.25 -6.75
N GLU A 73 9.18 6.22 -5.99
CA GLU A 73 10.51 5.59 -6.15
C GLU A 73 10.55 4.57 -7.31
N HIS A 74 9.41 4.14 -7.84
CA HIS A 74 9.31 3.07 -8.85
C HIS A 74 8.37 3.43 -10.03
N PRO A 75 8.71 4.46 -10.84
CA PRO A 75 7.90 4.86 -11.99
C PRO A 75 7.94 3.82 -13.14
N PRO A 76 6.82 3.61 -13.88
CA PRO A 76 5.48 4.17 -13.65
C PRO A 76 4.73 3.42 -12.54
N GLY A 77 4.57 4.07 -11.39
CA GLY A 77 3.86 3.51 -10.24
C GLY A 77 2.40 3.94 -10.21
N SER A 78 1.51 3.01 -9.83
CA SER A 78 0.14 3.32 -9.41
C SER A 78 -0.02 2.98 -7.94
N HIS A 79 -0.67 3.89 -7.20
CA HIS A 79 -0.85 3.81 -5.76
C HIS A 79 -2.33 3.80 -5.35
N HIS A 80 -2.54 3.73 -4.05
CA HIS A 80 -3.81 3.40 -3.41
C HIS A 80 -4.83 4.55 -3.27
N GLU A 81 -4.46 5.83 -3.39
CA GLU A 81 -5.33 6.99 -3.09
C GLU A 81 -6.68 6.97 -3.83
N LYS A 82 -6.69 6.59 -5.13
CA LYS A 82 -7.93 6.49 -5.91
C LYS A 82 -8.81 5.29 -5.54
N LEU A 83 -8.25 4.27 -4.88
CA LEU A 83 -9.00 3.14 -4.34
C LEU A 83 -9.51 3.47 -2.93
N ALA A 84 -8.73 4.21 -2.13
CA ALA A 84 -9.15 4.71 -0.83
C ALA A 84 -10.38 5.63 -0.93
N LEU A 85 -10.36 6.58 -1.87
CA LEU A 85 -11.51 7.46 -2.15
C LEU A 85 -12.81 6.68 -2.50
N LEU A 86 -12.68 5.53 -3.17
CA LEU A 86 -13.81 4.65 -3.47
C LEU A 86 -14.23 3.85 -2.22
N GLY A 87 -13.26 3.37 -1.45
CA GLY A 87 -13.46 2.61 -0.23
C GLY A 87 -14.12 3.39 0.91
N ASP A 88 -13.74 4.65 1.13
CA ASP A 88 -14.42 5.53 2.09
C ASP A 88 -15.90 5.73 1.70
N ALA A 89 -16.20 6.01 0.42
CA ALA A 89 -17.58 6.17 -0.02
C ALA A 89 -18.42 4.89 0.21
N VAL A 90 -17.85 3.70 -0.05
CA VAL A 90 -18.49 2.41 0.20
C VAL A 90 -18.65 2.13 1.70
N LEU A 91 -17.61 2.38 2.50
CA LEU A 91 -17.63 2.25 3.96
C LEU A 91 -18.68 3.17 4.58
N SER A 92 -18.67 4.45 4.23
CA SER A 92 -19.61 5.46 4.70
C SER A 92 -21.06 5.10 4.37
N LEU A 93 -21.32 4.47 3.21
CA LEU A 93 -22.64 3.93 2.86
C LEU A 93 -23.00 2.71 3.72
N VAL A 94 -22.18 1.66 3.74
CA VAL A 94 -22.46 0.41 4.48
C VAL A 94 -22.67 0.66 5.97
N VAL A 95 -21.87 1.56 6.58
CA VAL A 95 -22.02 1.92 8.00
C VAL A 95 -23.31 2.71 8.24
N ALA A 96 -23.72 3.58 7.31
CA ALA A 96 -24.99 4.29 7.41
C ALA A 96 -26.21 3.36 7.24
N GLU A 97 -26.17 2.44 6.27
CA GLU A 97 -27.19 1.40 6.07
C GLU A 97 -27.33 0.52 7.33
N HIS A 98 -26.21 0.06 7.88
CA HIS A 98 -26.21 -0.78 9.09
C HIS A 98 -26.81 -0.03 10.30
N LEU A 99 -26.34 1.19 10.58
CA LEU A 99 -26.82 1.99 11.71
C LEU A 99 -28.31 2.33 11.59
N TYR A 100 -28.80 2.62 10.37
CA TYR A 100 -30.21 2.84 10.09
C TYR A 100 -31.07 1.59 10.32
N GLY A 101 -30.54 0.39 10.01
CA GLY A 101 -31.24 -0.88 10.21
C GLY A 101 -31.28 -1.39 11.65
N VAL A 102 -30.24 -1.14 12.47
CA VAL A 102 -30.14 -1.71 13.83
C VAL A 102 -30.74 -0.84 14.94
N ASP A 103 -30.95 0.46 14.71
CA ASP A 103 -31.53 1.36 15.72
C ASP A 103 -32.50 2.39 15.06
N PRO A 104 -33.71 1.96 14.65
CA PRO A 104 -34.63 2.79 13.87
C PRO A 104 -35.22 3.98 14.65
N ASP A 105 -35.19 3.93 15.99
CA ASP A 105 -35.69 4.98 16.88
C ASP A 105 -34.62 6.05 17.20
N ALA A 106 -33.36 5.85 16.79
CA ALA A 106 -32.26 6.77 17.08
C ALA A 106 -32.37 8.11 16.33
N GLY A 107 -32.01 9.20 17.02
CA GLY A 107 -31.93 10.51 16.41
C GLY A 107 -30.83 10.61 15.35
N VAL A 108 -31.06 11.45 14.32
CA VAL A 108 -30.07 11.71 13.24
C VAL A 108 -28.72 12.17 13.80
N GLY A 109 -28.71 12.88 14.93
CA GLY A 109 -27.49 13.28 15.64
C GLY A 109 -26.70 12.08 16.19
N ASP A 110 -27.39 11.12 16.82
CA ASP A 110 -26.79 9.91 17.38
C ASP A 110 -26.27 9.00 16.26
N LEU A 111 -27.06 8.79 15.21
CA LEU A 111 -26.66 8.04 14.02
C LEU A 111 -25.43 8.67 13.35
N THR A 112 -25.39 10.01 13.25
CA THR A 112 -24.24 10.73 12.70
C THR A 112 -22.99 10.58 13.58
N SER A 113 -23.15 10.65 14.90
CA SER A 113 -22.07 10.49 15.88
C SER A 113 -21.47 9.07 15.84
N ARG A 114 -22.32 8.04 15.92
CA ARG A 114 -21.91 6.63 15.81
C ARG A 114 -21.24 6.32 14.47
N ARG A 115 -21.78 6.86 13.36
CA ARG A 115 -21.15 6.72 12.03
C ARG A 115 -19.75 7.33 12.02
N ALA A 116 -19.59 8.54 12.55
CA ALA A 116 -18.31 9.24 12.60
C ALA A 116 -17.26 8.52 13.47
N GLU A 117 -17.68 7.86 14.56
CA GLU A 117 -16.80 7.00 15.37
C GLU A 117 -16.32 5.78 14.56
N VAL A 118 -17.25 5.03 13.94
CA VAL A 118 -16.94 3.80 13.20
C VAL A 118 -16.04 4.06 12.00
N VAL A 119 -16.31 5.10 11.20
CA VAL A 119 -15.48 5.47 10.03
C VAL A 119 -14.27 6.34 10.38
N SER A 120 -14.01 6.61 11.66
CA SER A 120 -12.86 7.43 12.06
C SER A 120 -11.54 6.77 11.66
N GLY A 121 -10.60 7.56 11.14
CA GLY A 121 -9.25 7.08 10.81
C GLY A 121 -8.52 6.43 12.00
N ALA A 122 -8.90 6.75 13.24
CA ALA A 122 -8.40 6.07 14.44
C ALA A 122 -8.96 4.64 14.57
N ASN A 123 -10.24 4.41 14.28
CA ASN A 123 -10.82 3.08 14.28
C ASN A 123 -10.39 2.26 13.05
N LEU A 124 -10.29 2.88 11.87
CA LEU A 124 -9.76 2.23 10.68
C LEU A 124 -8.29 1.82 10.84
N ALA A 125 -7.47 2.64 11.50
CA ALA A 125 -6.10 2.26 11.88
C ALA A 125 -6.06 1.08 12.87
N ARG A 126 -6.99 1.00 13.83
CA ARG A 126 -7.13 -0.15 14.74
C ARG A 126 -7.47 -1.43 13.98
N TRP A 127 -8.47 -1.39 13.08
CA TRP A 127 -8.83 -2.53 12.24
C TRP A 127 -7.67 -2.96 11.33
N ALA A 128 -7.01 -1.99 10.67
CA ALA A 128 -5.84 -2.25 9.83
C ALA A 128 -4.67 -2.89 10.60
N ALA A 129 -4.41 -2.45 11.84
CA ALA A 129 -3.40 -3.05 12.70
C ALA A 129 -3.80 -4.47 13.15
N ALA A 130 -5.07 -4.70 13.47
CA ALA A 130 -5.58 -6.01 13.90
C ALA A 130 -5.50 -7.09 12.80
N VAL A 131 -5.56 -6.71 11.52
CA VAL A 131 -5.37 -7.63 10.37
C VAL A 131 -3.93 -7.66 9.85
N GLU A 132 -2.96 -7.14 10.62
CA GLU A 132 -1.54 -7.01 10.24
C GLU A 132 -1.29 -6.27 8.91
N LEU A 133 -2.21 -5.39 8.47
CA LEU A 133 -2.15 -4.73 7.15
C LEU A 133 -0.84 -3.96 6.93
N GLY A 134 -0.22 -3.47 8.01
CA GLY A 134 1.11 -2.90 8.00
C GLY A 134 2.15 -3.82 7.37
N GLU A 135 2.13 -5.12 7.63
CA GLU A 135 3.09 -6.07 7.04
C GLU A 135 2.89 -6.30 5.54
N ALA A 136 1.71 -6.02 4.99
CA ALA A 136 1.45 -6.07 3.56
C ALA A 136 1.83 -4.77 2.80
N LEU A 137 2.14 -3.67 3.50
CA LEU A 137 2.44 -2.37 2.89
C LEU A 137 3.73 -2.33 2.07
N ARG A 138 3.63 -1.69 0.90
CA ARG A 138 4.75 -1.31 0.04
C ARG A 138 5.00 0.19 0.19
N LEU A 139 6.10 0.54 0.86
CA LEU A 139 6.48 1.92 1.22
C LEU A 139 7.81 2.32 0.57
N GLY A 140 7.96 3.60 0.23
CA GLY A 140 9.25 4.18 -0.13
C GLY A 140 10.23 4.10 1.05
N ARG A 141 11.54 4.07 0.78
CA ARG A 141 12.58 3.86 1.80
C ARG A 141 12.57 4.92 2.89
N GLY A 142 12.27 6.18 2.56
CA GLY A 142 12.14 7.26 3.55
C GLY A 142 10.89 7.12 4.42
N GLU A 143 9.81 6.57 3.87
CA GLU A 143 8.55 6.32 4.58
C GLU A 143 8.69 5.14 5.56
N GLU A 144 9.35 4.06 5.10
CA GLU A 144 9.73 2.92 5.95
C GLU A 144 10.57 3.37 7.16
N GLN A 145 11.64 4.14 6.91
CA GLN A 145 12.54 4.64 7.96
C GLN A 145 11.87 5.61 8.94
N THR A 146 10.74 6.23 8.58
CA THR A 146 9.97 7.13 9.46
C THR A 146 8.74 6.44 10.07
N GLY A 147 8.74 5.11 10.11
CA GLY A 147 7.69 4.32 10.77
C GLY A 147 6.35 4.33 10.03
N GLY A 148 6.33 4.60 8.72
CA GLY A 148 5.11 4.62 7.93
C GLY A 148 4.27 3.34 8.02
N ARG A 149 4.93 2.20 8.27
CA ARG A 149 4.31 0.87 8.41
C ARG A 149 3.33 0.76 9.59
N THR A 150 3.52 1.57 10.64
CA THR A 150 2.65 1.63 11.82
C THR A 150 1.89 2.96 11.92
N ARG A 151 1.99 3.83 10.92
CA ARG A 151 1.39 5.17 10.94
C ARG A 151 -0.11 5.08 10.68
N ALA A 152 -0.92 5.53 11.64
CA ALA A 152 -2.37 5.40 11.64
C ALA A 152 -3.05 5.89 10.34
N SER A 153 -2.62 7.03 9.79
CA SER A 153 -3.17 7.55 8.52
C SER A 153 -2.90 6.62 7.32
N ILE A 154 -1.68 6.10 7.18
CA ILE A 154 -1.31 5.19 6.09
C ILE A 154 -2.08 3.87 6.25
N LEU A 155 -2.21 3.36 7.48
CA LEU A 155 -2.98 2.15 7.78
C LEU A 155 -4.47 2.31 7.44
N ALA A 156 -5.11 3.42 7.86
CA ALA A 156 -6.51 3.70 7.57
C ALA A 156 -6.78 3.83 6.05
N THR A 157 -6.02 4.67 5.35
CA THR A 157 -6.15 4.86 3.89
C THR A 157 -5.85 3.59 3.09
N THR A 158 -5.02 2.69 3.62
CA THR A 158 -4.78 1.38 2.99
C THR A 158 -5.95 0.42 3.22
N LEU A 159 -6.60 0.45 4.40
CA LEU A 159 -7.81 -0.35 4.65
C LEU A 159 -8.97 0.12 3.78
N GLU A 160 -9.18 1.43 3.67
CA GLU A 160 -10.11 2.04 2.71
C GLU A 160 -9.80 1.53 1.29
N ALA A 161 -8.54 1.59 0.85
CA ALA A 161 -8.17 1.11 -0.48
C ALA A 161 -8.46 -0.38 -0.71
N VAL A 162 -8.24 -1.23 0.29
CA VAL A 162 -8.55 -2.65 0.23
C VAL A 162 -10.07 -2.89 0.15
N LEU A 163 -10.88 -2.16 0.94
CA LEU A 163 -12.35 -2.20 0.82
C LEU A 163 -12.82 -1.74 -0.57
N GLY A 164 -12.15 -0.74 -1.15
CA GLY A 164 -12.35 -0.33 -2.55
C GLY A 164 -12.08 -1.44 -3.57
N VAL A 165 -11.11 -2.33 -3.33
CA VAL A 165 -10.88 -3.53 -4.16
C VAL A 165 -11.98 -4.56 -3.97
N VAL A 166 -12.38 -4.85 -2.71
CA VAL A 166 -13.49 -5.79 -2.43
C VAL A 166 -14.77 -5.34 -3.15
N TYR A 167 -15.08 -4.04 -3.12
CA TYR A 167 -16.21 -3.47 -3.85
C TYR A 167 -16.07 -3.63 -5.38
N LEU A 168 -14.91 -3.38 -5.96
CA LEU A 168 -14.69 -3.52 -7.40
C LEU A 168 -14.82 -4.98 -7.89
N GLU A 169 -14.50 -5.95 -7.04
CA GLU A 169 -14.54 -7.38 -7.41
C GLU A 169 -15.85 -8.09 -7.01
N ALA A 170 -16.53 -7.65 -5.95
CA ALA A 170 -17.71 -8.32 -5.38
C ALA A 170 -18.92 -7.40 -5.09
N GLY A 171 -18.84 -6.14 -5.50
CA GLY A 171 -19.92 -5.16 -5.31
C GLY A 171 -20.16 -4.77 -3.86
N LEU A 172 -21.29 -4.10 -3.62
CA LEU A 172 -21.66 -3.60 -2.30
C LEU A 172 -21.82 -4.73 -1.28
N GLU A 173 -22.34 -5.90 -1.66
CA GLU A 173 -22.54 -7.03 -0.75
C GLU A 173 -21.22 -7.63 -0.26
N GLY A 174 -20.25 -7.83 -1.16
CA GLY A 174 -18.91 -8.29 -0.76
C GLY A 174 -18.22 -7.32 0.21
N ALA A 175 -18.37 -6.01 -0.03
CA ALA A 175 -17.87 -4.98 0.88
C ALA A 175 -18.62 -4.98 2.22
N ARG A 176 -19.95 -5.14 2.21
CA ARG A 176 -20.81 -5.24 3.41
C ARG A 176 -20.40 -6.41 4.30
N MET A 177 -20.18 -7.60 3.73
CA MET A 177 -19.67 -8.77 4.46
C MET A 177 -18.27 -8.54 5.06
N ALA A 178 -17.36 -7.89 4.32
CA ALA A 178 -16.01 -7.60 4.81
C ALA A 178 -16.01 -6.57 5.96
N ILE A 179 -16.79 -5.49 5.83
CA ILE A 179 -16.95 -4.45 6.86
C ILE A 179 -17.61 -5.01 8.11
N ALA A 180 -18.65 -5.84 7.98
CA ALA A 180 -19.30 -6.49 9.11
C ALA A 180 -18.31 -7.33 9.94
N ARG A 181 -17.44 -8.11 9.29
CA ARG A 181 -16.39 -8.88 9.98
C ARG A 181 -15.38 -7.99 10.70
N LEU A 182 -14.88 -6.93 10.06
CA LEU A 182 -13.96 -5.97 10.68
C LEU A 182 -14.58 -5.28 11.90
N ALA A 183 -15.87 -4.95 11.83
CA ALA A 183 -16.62 -4.30 12.90
C ALA A 183 -17.11 -5.25 14.01
N GLY A 184 -16.95 -6.57 13.85
CA GLY A 184 -17.50 -7.58 14.76
C GLY A 184 -19.03 -7.69 14.71
N TRP A 185 -19.67 -7.14 13.67
CA TRP A 185 -21.10 -7.28 13.45
C TRP A 185 -21.40 -8.71 12.99
N GLY A 186 -22.19 -9.44 13.78
CA GLY A 186 -22.62 -10.79 13.40
C GLY A 186 -23.45 -10.79 12.11
N ASN A 187 -23.49 -11.94 11.43
CA ASN A 187 -24.18 -12.12 10.13
C ASN A 187 -25.72 -11.94 10.17
N GLY A 188 -26.28 -11.35 11.22
CA GLY A 188 -27.72 -11.20 11.48
C GLY A 188 -28.34 -9.88 11.01
N ALA A 189 -27.61 -9.03 10.29
CA ALA A 189 -28.13 -7.80 9.70
C ALA A 189 -28.67 -8.05 8.28
N SER A 190 -29.69 -8.92 8.15
CA SER A 190 -30.49 -8.98 6.93
C SER A 190 -31.31 -7.71 6.81
N ALA A 191 -30.94 -6.82 5.88
CA ALA A 191 -31.76 -5.67 5.48
C ALA A 191 -32.83 -6.11 4.44
N ALA A 192 -33.52 -7.20 4.75
CA ALA A 192 -34.61 -7.85 4.00
C ALA A 192 -35.29 -8.88 4.92
#